data_AF-A0A2G6HKT7-F1
#
_entry.id   AF-A0A2G6HKT7-F1
#
_cell.length_a   1.000
_cell.length_b   1.000
_cell.length_c   1.000
_cell.angle_alpha   90.00
_cell.angle_beta   90.00
_cell.angle_gamma   90.00
#
_symmetry.space_group_name_H-M   'P 1'
#
loop_
_entity.id
_entity.type
_entity.pdbx_description
1 polymer ?
#
loop_
_entity_poly.entity_id
_entity_poly.type
_entity_poly.pdbx_seq_one_letter_code
_entity_poly.pdbx_strand_id
1 'polypeptide(L)'
;MMRGSTGSVVTRGSVESAPPAVVLPESFHGFYDPNSYFRGQDTALLGWLDDRRHDKPVAVQIQAGESRLNTREQLAVELGHLCLLTHENAAEWRGLGLSEAELHDAVAIAEFGVAQTVRGVGSAVGKLKEEQAVKDRIEQIRQEDGDEDVDILLAGLVVSANAHKGQRRFNGAVFYTHPVAATKILSLAVRDTADWQHVFGVRWLRLLQYRAATHDSFEDRLPDSHKEEARGSSFLPGENMLASPLLHKRLLESYLSSEHKQEAAEVARDNYLLTKPSGPDGHITNKRYLKRLKNDCEAGLVKMADTTHNVNIDPKEKPITDKHGLKTWRSKRREYRRNLRKLRWQVIRNRQTSWAQKRLATRITKVSGDRLVGFGDSRLLSHFPDTTLIRAYESPSPAKD
;
A
#
# COMPACT_ATOMS: atom_id res chain seq x y z
N MET A 1 -17.67 75.22 36.56
CA MET A 1 -17.12 74.08 37.33
C MET A 1 -17.65 72.80 36.73
N MET A 2 -16.76 71.80 36.63
CA MET A 2 -16.90 70.54 35.87
C MET A 2 -17.96 69.56 36.41
N ARG A 3 -18.48 68.72 35.49
CA ARG A 3 -18.55 67.22 35.48
C ARG A 3 -19.81 66.82 34.68
N GLY A 4 -19.84 65.81 33.82
CA GLY A 4 -18.88 64.79 33.36
C GLY A 4 -19.61 63.95 32.30
N SER A 5 -18.90 63.59 31.24
CA SER A 5 -19.38 62.95 30.01
C SER A 5 -19.29 61.43 30.11
N THR A 6 -20.32 60.71 29.64
CA THR A 6 -20.21 59.32 29.17
C THR A 6 -21.08 59.15 27.92
N GLY A 7 -20.53 59.46 26.76
CA GLY A 7 -21.07 59.09 25.45
C GLY A 7 -20.26 57.93 24.86
N SER A 8 -20.84 56.74 24.86
CA SER A 8 -20.26 55.54 24.23
C SER A 8 -20.40 55.64 22.71
N VAL A 9 -19.29 55.61 21.99
CA VAL A 9 -19.25 55.52 20.53
C VAL A 9 -19.35 54.06 20.14
N VAL A 10 -20.50 53.68 19.55
CA VAL A 10 -20.68 52.38 18.89
C VAL A 10 -20.12 52.49 17.48
N THR A 11 -18.93 51.94 17.23
CA THR A 11 -18.41 51.70 15.89
C THR A 11 -19.06 50.44 15.32
N ARG A 12 -19.87 50.61 14.27
CA ARG A 12 -20.40 49.51 13.44
C ARG A 12 -19.23 48.84 12.71
N GLY A 13 -18.80 47.69 13.21
CA GLY A 13 -17.95 46.76 12.44
C GLY A 13 -18.75 46.12 11.32
N SER A 14 -18.21 46.18 10.11
CA SER A 14 -18.67 45.46 8.93
C SER A 14 -18.77 43.96 9.23
N VAL A 15 -19.94 43.37 9.00
CA VAL A 15 -20.11 41.92 9.01
C VAL A 15 -19.44 41.40 7.75
N GLU A 16 -18.20 40.92 7.87
CA GLU A 16 -17.61 40.05 6.86
C GLU A 16 -18.49 38.79 6.79
N SER A 17 -19.22 38.66 5.69
CA SER A 17 -19.95 37.43 5.39
C SER A 17 -18.94 36.29 5.34
N ALA A 18 -19.17 35.25 6.15
CA ALA A 18 -18.37 34.04 6.13
C ALA A 18 -18.21 33.55 4.68
N PRO A 19 -16.99 33.16 4.28
CA PRO A 19 -16.76 32.63 2.94
C PRO A 19 -17.72 31.48 2.66
N PRO A 20 -18.22 31.33 1.42
CA PRO A 20 -19.15 30.27 1.08
C PRO A 20 -18.54 28.91 1.45
N ALA A 21 -19.34 28.08 2.12
CA ALA A 21 -18.93 26.75 2.53
C ALA A 21 -18.51 25.94 1.29
N VAL A 22 -17.21 25.66 1.18
CA VAL A 22 -16.68 24.72 0.20
C VAL A 22 -17.23 23.35 0.57
N VAL A 23 -18.00 22.74 -0.34
CA VAL A 23 -18.43 21.35 -0.19
C VAL A 23 -17.19 20.49 -0.31
N LEU A 24 -16.68 20.04 0.84
CA LEU A 24 -15.53 19.15 0.91
C LEU A 24 -15.90 17.81 0.25
N PRO A 25 -15.01 17.21 -0.57
CA PRO A 25 -15.18 15.85 -1.05
C PRO A 25 -15.16 14.89 0.16
N GLU A 26 -16.15 14.00 0.21
CA GLU A 26 -16.36 12.90 1.17
C GLU A 26 -15.49 12.89 2.46
N SER A 27 -16.12 13.12 3.62
CA SER A 27 -15.49 13.05 4.95
C SER A 27 -14.55 11.83 5.11
N PHE A 28 -13.36 12.02 5.69
CA PHE A 28 -12.34 10.99 5.91
C PHE A 28 -12.85 9.67 6.53
N HIS A 29 -13.87 9.71 7.39
CA HIS A 29 -14.54 8.50 7.91
C HIS A 29 -15.18 7.61 6.82
N GLY A 30 -15.33 8.08 5.59
CA GLY A 30 -15.71 7.26 4.43
C GLY A 30 -14.53 6.52 3.79
N PHE A 31 -13.32 7.08 3.93
CA PHE A 31 -12.06 6.54 3.39
C PHE A 31 -11.35 5.63 4.39
N TYR A 32 -11.18 6.11 5.63
CA TYR A 32 -10.48 5.46 6.74
C TYR A 32 -11.20 4.23 7.27
N ASP A 33 -12.49 4.21 7.05
CA ASP A 33 -13.35 3.25 7.65
C ASP A 33 -14.35 2.71 6.66
N PRO A 34 -13.86 1.91 5.70
CA PRO A 34 -14.74 1.25 4.74
C PRO A 34 -15.78 0.34 5.41
N ASN A 35 -15.68 0.14 6.73
CA ASN A 35 -16.55 -0.68 7.56
C ASN A 35 -17.44 0.09 8.55
N SER A 36 -17.30 1.42 8.66
CA SER A 36 -18.00 2.28 9.62
C SER A 36 -17.73 2.03 11.13
N TYR A 37 -16.61 1.41 11.53
CA TYR A 37 -16.07 1.38 12.90
C TYR A 37 -15.92 2.74 13.64
N PHE A 38 -15.41 3.78 12.98
CA PHE A 38 -15.19 5.15 13.46
C PHE A 38 -16.43 6.06 13.33
N ARG A 39 -17.57 5.51 12.90
CA ARG A 39 -18.86 6.22 12.95
C ARG A 39 -19.62 5.97 14.27
N GLY A 40 -19.02 5.23 15.21
CA GLY A 40 -19.55 4.91 16.54
C GLY A 40 -18.69 5.49 17.67
N GLN A 41 -18.89 5.03 18.92
CA GLN A 41 -18.03 5.41 20.04
C GLN A 41 -16.58 4.98 19.74
N ASP A 42 -15.73 5.96 19.39
CA ASP A 42 -14.30 5.79 19.05
C ASP A 42 -13.52 4.97 20.09
N THR A 43 -14.03 4.93 21.33
CA THR A 43 -13.50 4.14 22.46
C THR A 43 -13.49 2.63 22.22
N ALA A 44 -14.39 2.07 21.43
CA ALA A 44 -14.47 0.60 21.26
C ALA A 44 -13.37 0.04 20.35
N LEU A 45 -13.02 0.76 19.27
CA LEU A 45 -11.91 0.36 18.40
C LEU A 45 -10.56 0.66 19.07
N LEU A 46 -10.44 1.81 19.73
CA LEU A 46 -9.24 2.14 20.48
C LEU A 46 -9.01 1.15 21.62
N GLY A 47 -10.06 0.81 22.38
CA GLY A 47 -10.01 -0.25 23.39
C GLY A 47 -9.65 -1.61 22.81
N TRP A 48 -10.23 -1.99 21.66
CA TRP A 48 -9.86 -3.24 20.99
C TRP A 48 -8.39 -3.26 20.51
N LEU A 49 -7.87 -2.13 20.01
CA LEU A 49 -6.48 -2.00 19.57
C LEU A 49 -5.52 -2.04 20.77
N ASP A 50 -5.90 -1.41 21.88
CA ASP A 50 -5.18 -1.40 23.15
C ASP A 50 -5.12 -2.82 23.74
N ASP A 51 -6.28 -3.48 23.90
CA ASP A 51 -6.43 -4.85 24.40
C ASP A 51 -5.59 -5.88 23.62
N ARG A 52 -5.44 -5.69 22.30
CA ARG A 52 -4.72 -6.60 21.41
C ARG A 52 -3.21 -6.33 21.34
N ARG A 53 -2.74 -5.18 21.81
CA ARG A 53 -1.35 -4.72 21.67
C ARG A 53 -0.70 -4.37 23.01
N HIS A 54 -1.39 -4.66 24.11
CA HIS A 54 -0.99 -4.32 25.46
C HIS A 54 0.41 -4.87 25.85
N ASP A 55 1.07 -4.08 26.71
CA ASP A 55 2.23 -4.42 27.57
C ASP A 55 3.63 -4.52 26.95
N LYS A 56 3.84 -4.04 25.72
CA LYS A 56 5.20 -3.97 25.14
C LYS A 56 5.51 -2.58 24.59
N PRO A 57 6.36 -1.78 25.28
CA PRO A 57 6.92 -0.57 24.70
C PRO A 57 7.66 -0.90 23.41
N VAL A 58 7.40 -0.14 22.34
CA VAL A 58 8.10 -0.28 21.07
C VAL A 58 9.16 0.80 20.99
N ALA A 59 10.42 0.38 20.88
CA ALA A 59 11.52 1.29 20.58
C ALA A 59 11.43 1.72 19.11
N VAL A 60 11.43 3.02 18.86
CA VAL A 60 11.47 3.63 17.54
C VAL A 60 12.67 4.57 17.45
N GLN A 61 13.30 4.63 16.28
CA GLN A 61 14.33 5.62 16.00
C GLN A 61 13.68 6.93 15.61
N ILE A 62 14.15 8.03 16.21
CA ILE A 62 13.76 9.41 15.96
C ILE A 62 15.01 10.26 15.74
N GLN A 63 14.86 11.52 15.32
CA GLN A 63 16.00 12.40 15.09
C GLN A 63 16.85 12.62 16.35
N ALA A 64 16.24 12.60 17.54
CA ALA A 64 16.92 12.79 18.82
C ALA A 64 17.52 11.49 19.41
N GLY A 65 17.42 10.35 18.73
CA GLY A 65 17.88 9.04 19.20
C GLY A 65 16.77 7.99 19.24
N GLU A 66 16.76 7.13 20.25
CA GLU A 66 15.70 6.15 20.45
C GLU A 66 14.59 6.73 21.33
N SER A 67 13.33 6.56 20.91
CA SER A 67 12.14 6.81 21.73
C SER A 67 11.41 5.50 22.02
N ARG A 68 10.90 5.34 23.23
CA ARG A 68 10.09 4.17 23.62
C ARG A 68 8.63 4.56 23.71
N LEU A 69 7.85 4.09 22.75
CA LEU A 69 6.44 4.42 22.63
C LEU A 69 5.59 3.46 23.46
N ASN A 70 4.70 4.00 24.30
CA ASN A 70 3.61 3.23 24.90
C ASN A 70 2.51 2.91 23.86
N THR A 71 1.54 2.07 24.21
CA THR A 71 0.47 1.64 23.28
C THR A 71 -0.29 2.83 22.68
N ARG A 72 -0.63 3.84 23.50
CA ARG A 72 -1.34 5.04 23.06
C ARG A 72 -0.53 5.85 22.04
N GLU A 73 0.76 6.03 22.28
CA GLU A 73 1.68 6.71 21.36
C GLU A 73 1.88 5.92 20.07
N GLN A 74 2.02 4.60 20.14
CA GLN A 74 2.11 3.76 18.95
C GLN A 74 0.87 3.93 18.05
N LEU A 75 -0.33 3.94 18.64
CA LEU A 75 -1.57 4.19 17.91
C LEU A 75 -1.62 5.59 17.29
N ALA A 76 -1.13 6.60 18.00
CA ALA A 76 -1.03 7.97 17.50
C ALA A 76 -0.13 8.07 16.26
N VAL A 77 1.01 7.39 16.29
CA VAL A 77 1.97 7.38 15.17
C VAL A 77 1.43 6.58 13.98
N GLU A 78 0.76 5.45 14.20
CA GLU A 78 0.05 4.72 13.15
C GLU A 78 -1.05 5.58 12.49
N LEU A 79 -1.77 6.36 13.29
CA LEU A 79 -2.71 7.36 12.80
C LEU A 79 -2.00 8.45 11.99
N GLY A 80 -0.82 8.92 12.42
CA GLY A 80 0.03 9.84 11.65
C GLY A 80 0.34 9.33 10.23
N HIS A 81 0.68 8.05 10.06
CA HIS A 81 0.89 7.43 8.75
C HIS A 81 -0.35 7.43 7.84
N LEU A 82 -1.55 7.61 8.39
CA LEU A 82 -2.80 7.58 7.64
C LEU A 82 -3.35 9.00 7.41
N CYS A 83 -3.19 9.89 8.40
CA CYS A 83 -3.58 11.30 8.34
C CYS A 83 -2.77 12.11 7.31
N LEU A 84 -1.50 11.78 7.09
CA LEU A 84 -0.61 12.51 6.16
C LEU A 84 -0.93 12.32 4.66
N LEU A 85 -2.01 11.60 4.34
CA LEU A 85 -2.54 11.52 2.99
C LEU A 85 -3.33 12.77 2.59
N THR A 86 -3.95 13.50 3.55
CA THR A 86 -4.73 14.73 3.32
C THR A 86 -4.56 15.73 4.47
N HIS A 87 -4.30 17.01 4.16
CA HIS A 87 -3.93 18.05 5.14
C HIS A 87 -5.06 18.49 6.12
N GLU A 88 -6.26 17.90 6.08
CA GLU A 88 -7.47 18.44 6.73
C GLU A 88 -8.18 17.47 7.71
N ASN A 89 -7.45 16.87 8.66
CA ASN A 89 -8.04 15.87 9.57
C ASN A 89 -8.15 16.31 11.05
N ALA A 90 -8.40 17.59 11.31
CA ALA A 90 -8.53 18.15 12.66
C ALA A 90 -9.62 17.48 13.55
N ALA A 91 -10.56 16.72 12.96
CA ALA A 91 -11.61 15.99 13.69
C ALA A 91 -11.13 14.66 14.29
N GLU A 92 -10.24 13.92 13.61
CA GLU A 92 -9.68 12.65 14.13
C GLU A 92 -8.69 12.87 15.28
N TRP A 93 -8.07 14.05 15.30
CA TRP A 93 -7.10 14.49 16.28
C TRP A 93 -7.70 14.51 17.70
N ARG A 94 -9.03 14.72 17.79
CA ARG A 94 -9.75 14.81 19.07
C ARG A 94 -10.17 13.45 19.64
N GLY A 95 -10.24 12.40 18.83
CA GLY A 95 -10.74 11.07 19.23
C GLY A 95 -9.82 10.27 20.15
N LEU A 96 -8.51 10.58 20.15
CA LEU A 96 -7.52 9.91 21.00
C LEU A 96 -7.34 10.56 22.38
N GLY A 97 -7.93 11.73 22.62
CA GLY A 97 -7.66 12.52 23.82
C GLY A 97 -6.21 12.99 23.94
N LEU A 98 -5.46 13.04 22.84
CA LEU A 98 -4.11 13.60 22.79
C LEU A 98 -4.16 15.11 22.69
N SER A 99 -3.17 15.76 23.30
CA SER A 99 -2.88 17.16 23.05
C SER A 99 -2.37 17.38 21.62
N GLU A 100 -2.50 18.61 21.13
CA GLU A 100 -1.98 19.00 19.81
C GLU A 100 -0.46 18.76 19.69
N ALA A 101 0.29 18.97 20.78
CA ALA A 101 1.72 18.69 20.84
C ALA A 101 2.03 17.19 20.70
N GLU A 102 1.32 16.32 21.43
CA GLU A 102 1.51 14.87 21.33
C GLU A 102 1.19 14.33 19.93
N LEU A 103 0.19 14.90 19.26
CA LEU A 103 -0.14 14.56 17.89
C LEU A 103 0.92 15.04 16.89
N HIS A 104 1.40 16.27 17.06
CA HIS A 104 2.48 16.80 16.23
C HIS A 104 3.74 15.94 16.37
N ASP A 105 4.09 15.54 17.59
CA ASP A 105 5.20 14.62 17.85
C ASP A 105 4.95 13.26 17.19
N ALA A 106 3.75 12.70 17.29
CA ALA A 106 3.41 11.44 16.65
C ALA A 106 3.54 11.50 15.11
N VAL A 107 3.11 12.61 14.50
CA VAL A 107 3.27 12.88 13.07
C VAL A 107 4.75 12.98 12.69
N ALA A 108 5.54 13.73 13.46
CA ALA A 108 6.98 13.87 13.22
C ALA A 108 7.72 12.53 13.31
N ILE A 109 7.35 11.68 14.28
CA ILE A 109 7.88 10.31 14.41
C ILE A 109 7.50 9.47 13.18
N ALA A 110 6.25 9.54 12.72
CA ALA A 110 5.80 8.82 11.53
C ALA A 110 6.56 9.25 10.27
N GLU A 111 6.72 10.57 10.05
CA GLU A 111 7.46 11.10 8.92
C GLU A 111 8.94 10.71 8.96
N PHE A 112 9.57 10.76 10.13
CA PHE A 112 10.96 10.35 10.29
C PHE A 112 11.14 8.87 9.94
N GLY A 113 10.29 7.98 10.47
CA GLY A 113 10.33 6.54 10.15
C GLY A 113 10.14 6.26 8.66
N VAL A 114 9.21 6.96 8.01
CA VAL A 114 9.04 6.88 6.54
C VAL A 114 10.29 7.36 5.81
N ALA A 115 10.85 8.50 6.19
CA ALA A 115 12.02 9.05 5.52
C ALA A 115 13.23 8.10 5.57
N GLN A 116 13.47 7.46 6.73
CA GLN A 116 14.51 6.43 6.87
C GLN A 116 14.26 5.26 5.93
N THR A 117 13.03 4.76 5.88
CA THR A 117 12.63 3.63 5.03
C THR A 117 12.77 3.98 3.55
N VAL A 118 12.35 5.17 3.12
CA VAL A 118 12.51 5.66 1.74
C VAL A 118 13.98 5.70 1.34
N ARG A 119 14.87 6.20 2.21
CA ARG A 119 16.32 6.19 1.97
C ARG A 119 16.88 4.77 1.86
N GLY A 120 16.42 3.85 2.72
CA GLY A 120 16.80 2.45 2.67
C GLY A 120 16.41 1.79 1.35
N VAL A 121 15.15 1.96 0.91
CA VAL A 121 14.68 1.46 -0.39
C VAL A 121 15.45 2.10 -1.54
N GLY A 122 15.67 3.42 -1.53
CA GLY A 122 16.43 4.12 -2.58
C GLY A 122 17.87 3.60 -2.69
N SER A 123 18.54 3.37 -1.56
CA SER A 123 19.88 2.78 -1.52
C SER A 123 19.89 1.35 -2.08
N ALA A 124 18.88 0.55 -1.71
CA ALA A 124 18.72 -0.82 -2.21
C ALA A 124 18.53 -0.85 -3.74
N VAL A 125 17.66 0.03 -4.27
CA VAL A 125 17.45 0.18 -5.71
C VAL A 125 18.76 0.57 -6.40
N GLY A 126 19.53 1.52 -5.83
CA GLY A 126 20.85 1.90 -6.33
C GLY A 126 21.80 0.71 -6.43
N LYS A 127 21.92 -0.09 -5.37
CA LYS A 127 22.76 -1.30 -5.34
C LYS A 127 22.33 -2.36 -6.34
N LEU A 128 21.02 -2.60 -6.47
CA LEU A 128 20.51 -3.56 -7.46
C LEU A 128 20.89 -3.12 -8.87
N LYS A 129 20.85 -1.82 -9.17
CA LYS A 129 21.27 -1.27 -10.47
C LYS A 129 22.77 -1.40 -10.73
N GLU A 130 23.60 -1.70 -9.74
CA GLU A 130 25.03 -1.96 -9.92
C GLU A 130 25.31 -3.38 -10.42
N GLU A 131 24.42 -4.34 -10.14
CA GLU A 131 24.54 -5.73 -10.56
C GLU A 131 24.44 -5.88 -12.09
N GLN A 132 25.40 -6.59 -12.70
CA GLN A 132 25.50 -6.66 -14.17
C GLN A 132 24.24 -7.23 -14.83
N ALA A 133 23.68 -8.32 -14.30
CA ALA A 133 22.45 -8.92 -14.84
C ALA A 133 21.26 -7.94 -14.81
N VAL A 134 21.25 -7.02 -13.85
CA VAL A 134 20.22 -6.00 -13.69
C VAL A 134 20.42 -4.88 -14.69
N LYS A 135 21.67 -4.41 -14.86
CA LYS A 135 22.03 -3.43 -15.88
C LYS A 135 21.62 -3.91 -17.26
N ASP A 136 21.99 -5.14 -17.63
CA ASP A 136 21.67 -5.73 -18.93
C ASP A 136 20.16 -5.77 -19.17
N ARG A 137 19.39 -6.13 -18.14
CA ARG A 137 17.95 -6.25 -18.24
C ARG A 137 17.22 -4.90 -18.18
N ILE A 138 17.73 -3.91 -17.45
CA ILE A 138 17.25 -2.52 -17.50
C ILE A 138 17.46 -1.98 -18.91
N GLU A 139 18.63 -2.21 -19.50
CA GLU A 139 18.92 -1.80 -20.87
C GLU A 139 17.96 -2.45 -21.88
N GLN A 140 17.68 -3.74 -21.73
CA GLN A 140 16.66 -4.40 -22.54
C GLN A 140 15.25 -3.80 -22.33
N ILE A 141 14.88 -3.47 -21.09
CA ILE A 141 13.60 -2.79 -20.79
C ILE A 141 13.57 -1.41 -21.44
N ARG A 142 14.67 -0.66 -21.44
CA ARG A 142 14.78 0.64 -22.11
C ARG A 142 14.55 0.53 -23.61
N GLN A 143 15.12 -0.49 -24.23
CA GLN A 143 14.95 -0.76 -25.66
C GLN A 143 13.53 -1.24 -26.01
N GLU A 144 12.91 -2.05 -25.15
CA GLU A 144 11.55 -2.60 -25.37
C GLU A 144 10.44 -1.61 -25.03
N ASP A 145 10.56 -0.92 -23.89
CA ASP A 145 9.49 -0.14 -23.27
C ASP A 145 9.78 1.38 -23.28
N GLY A 146 11.04 1.82 -23.36
CA GLY A 146 11.47 3.22 -23.13
C GLY A 146 12.16 3.42 -21.76
N ASP A 147 12.82 4.57 -21.57
CA ASP A 147 13.71 4.85 -20.40
C ASP A 147 13.00 5.29 -19.11
N GLU A 148 11.68 5.19 -19.05
CA GLU A 148 10.92 5.78 -17.94
C GLU A 148 10.67 4.82 -16.77
N ASP A 149 10.93 5.32 -15.56
CA ASP A 149 10.35 4.87 -14.29
C ASP A 149 10.65 3.40 -13.92
N VAL A 150 11.76 2.83 -14.38
CA VAL A 150 12.18 1.47 -13.97
C VAL A 150 12.45 1.37 -12.47
N ASP A 151 12.88 2.48 -11.85
CA ASP A 151 13.15 2.56 -10.42
C ASP A 151 11.87 2.39 -9.59
N ILE A 152 10.70 2.79 -10.12
CA ILE A 152 9.40 2.53 -9.50
C ILE A 152 9.13 1.03 -9.40
N LEU A 153 9.40 0.27 -10.47
CA LEU A 153 9.26 -1.19 -10.46
C LEU A 153 10.20 -1.81 -9.43
N LEU A 154 11.48 -1.43 -9.45
CA LEU A 154 12.49 -1.96 -8.51
C LEU A 154 12.11 -1.66 -7.06
N ALA A 155 11.67 -0.43 -6.76
CA ALA A 155 11.23 -0.03 -5.43
C ALA A 155 10.07 -0.91 -4.92
N GLY A 156 9.06 -1.16 -5.76
CA GLY A 156 7.95 -2.05 -5.39
C GLY A 156 8.38 -3.48 -5.06
N LEU A 157 9.42 -3.99 -5.74
CA LEU A 157 9.95 -5.32 -5.51
C LEU A 157 10.79 -5.43 -4.24
N VAL A 158 11.63 -4.43 -3.98
CA VAL A 158 12.36 -4.32 -2.72
C VAL A 158 11.37 -4.26 -1.56
N VAL A 159 10.32 -3.44 -1.69
CA VAL A 159 9.26 -3.32 -0.69
C VAL A 159 8.59 -4.65 -0.44
N SER A 160 8.20 -5.36 -1.50
CA SER A 160 7.54 -6.67 -1.42
C SER A 160 8.41 -7.71 -0.72
N ALA A 161 9.67 -7.87 -1.14
CA ALA A 161 10.59 -8.86 -0.58
C ALA A 161 10.85 -8.60 0.92
N ASN A 162 11.05 -7.33 1.30
CA ASN A 162 11.31 -6.98 2.69
C ASN A 162 10.06 -7.06 3.59
N ALA A 163 8.89 -6.70 3.09
CA ALA A 163 7.64 -6.82 3.84
C ALA A 163 7.25 -8.28 4.11
N HIS A 164 7.62 -9.17 3.19
CA HIS A 164 7.26 -10.59 3.24
C HIS A 164 8.44 -11.51 3.61
N LYS A 165 9.51 -10.97 4.20
CA LYS A 165 10.70 -11.73 4.59
C LYS A 165 10.32 -12.89 5.51
N GLY A 166 10.80 -14.08 5.17
CA GLY A 166 10.53 -15.32 5.91
C GLY A 166 9.10 -15.86 5.76
N GLN A 167 8.17 -15.15 5.11
CA GLN A 167 6.79 -15.62 4.95
C GLN A 167 6.70 -16.71 3.88
N ARG A 168 5.75 -17.64 4.10
CA ARG A 168 5.49 -18.76 3.18
C ARG A 168 4.03 -18.78 2.73
N ARG A 169 3.85 -19.16 1.47
CA ARG A 169 2.54 -19.47 0.87
C ARG A 169 2.01 -20.80 1.40
N PHE A 170 0.71 -21.09 1.19
CA PHE A 170 0.10 -22.38 1.53
C PHE A 170 0.77 -23.58 0.83
N ASN A 171 1.36 -23.38 -0.34
CA ASN A 171 2.11 -24.40 -1.07
C ASN A 171 3.59 -24.50 -0.61
N GLY A 172 4.00 -23.69 0.37
CA GLY A 172 5.37 -23.63 0.90
C GLY A 172 6.36 -22.87 0.01
N ALA A 173 5.91 -22.14 -1.02
CA ALA A 173 6.75 -21.17 -1.73
C ALA A 173 7.03 -19.94 -0.84
N VAL A 174 8.08 -19.18 -1.18
CA VAL A 174 8.33 -17.87 -0.53
C VAL A 174 7.16 -16.93 -0.86
N PHE A 175 6.70 -16.12 0.09
CA PHE A 175 5.49 -15.33 -0.11
C PHE A 175 5.60 -14.27 -1.21
N TYR A 176 6.73 -13.55 -1.30
CA TYR A 176 6.92 -12.47 -2.29
C TYR A 176 6.77 -12.92 -3.75
N THR A 177 6.90 -14.23 -4.05
CA THR A 177 6.70 -14.73 -5.42
C THR A 177 5.27 -14.49 -5.91
N HIS A 178 4.30 -14.38 -4.99
CA HIS A 178 2.92 -14.08 -5.33
C HIS A 178 2.70 -12.64 -5.83
N PRO A 179 3.08 -11.57 -5.09
CA PRO A 179 3.05 -10.22 -5.63
C PRO A 179 3.87 -10.05 -6.92
N VAL A 180 5.01 -10.72 -7.03
CA VAL A 180 5.81 -10.78 -8.27
C VAL A 180 5.00 -11.39 -9.42
N ALA A 181 4.29 -12.50 -9.19
CA ALA A 181 3.45 -13.12 -10.21
C ALA A 181 2.26 -12.23 -10.60
N ALA A 182 1.62 -11.55 -9.64
CA ALA A 182 0.57 -10.57 -9.92
C ALA A 182 1.08 -9.43 -10.83
N THR A 183 2.28 -8.93 -10.55
CA THR A 183 3.00 -7.93 -11.37
C THR A 183 3.24 -8.44 -12.80
N LYS A 184 3.69 -9.70 -12.95
CA LYS A 184 3.90 -10.34 -14.25
C LYS A 184 2.59 -10.54 -15.03
N ILE A 185 1.48 -10.91 -14.36
CA ILE A 185 0.17 -11.04 -14.99
C ILE A 185 -0.27 -9.72 -15.62
N LEU A 186 -0.14 -8.61 -14.89
CA LEU A 186 -0.51 -7.29 -15.39
C LEU A 186 0.40 -6.86 -16.54
N SER A 187 1.70 -7.09 -16.40
CA SER A 187 2.71 -6.85 -17.45
C SER A 187 2.37 -7.54 -18.77
N LEU A 188 2.03 -8.83 -18.71
CA LEU A 188 1.62 -9.62 -19.86
C LEU A 188 0.30 -9.12 -20.44
N ALA A 189 -0.68 -8.83 -19.58
CA ALA A 189 -2.01 -8.41 -20.03
C ALA A 189 -2.00 -7.02 -20.69
N VAL A 190 -1.17 -6.09 -20.20
CA VAL A 190 -0.96 -4.76 -20.80
C VAL A 190 -0.26 -4.90 -22.14
N ARG A 191 0.88 -5.60 -22.20
CA ARG A 191 1.67 -5.76 -23.45
C ARG A 191 0.99 -6.60 -24.53
N ASP A 192 -0.02 -7.39 -24.19
CA ASP A 192 -0.90 -8.04 -25.17
C ASP A 192 -1.72 -6.99 -25.97
N THR A 193 -1.78 -5.73 -25.51
CA THR A 193 -2.45 -4.60 -26.17
C THR A 193 -1.57 -4.04 -27.27
N ALA A 194 -2.10 -4.08 -28.50
CA ALA A 194 -1.48 -3.41 -29.63
C ALA A 194 -1.29 -1.94 -29.26
N ASP A 195 -0.08 -1.44 -29.48
CA ASP A 195 0.31 -0.07 -29.15
C ASP A 195 0.03 0.32 -27.69
N TRP A 196 0.31 -0.60 -26.75
CA TRP A 196 0.05 -0.37 -25.33
C TRP A 196 0.79 0.86 -24.77
N GLN A 197 1.94 1.22 -25.33
CA GLN A 197 2.72 2.39 -24.92
C GLN A 197 1.93 3.68 -25.18
N HIS A 198 1.29 3.80 -26.34
CA HIS A 198 0.44 4.95 -26.63
C HIS A 198 -0.88 4.90 -25.85
N VAL A 199 -1.47 3.71 -25.67
CA VAL A 199 -2.78 3.54 -25.03
C VAL A 199 -2.73 3.76 -23.51
N PHE A 200 -1.68 3.27 -22.84
CA PHE A 200 -1.56 3.31 -21.39
C PHE A 200 -0.40 4.20 -20.91
N GLY A 201 0.70 4.24 -21.65
CA GLY A 201 1.94 4.86 -21.17
C GLY A 201 2.80 3.93 -20.33
N VAL A 202 4.12 4.14 -20.39
CA VAL A 202 5.12 3.37 -19.64
C VAL A 202 4.97 3.60 -18.14
N ARG A 203 4.86 4.87 -17.72
CA ARG A 203 4.64 5.26 -16.32
C ARG A 203 3.41 4.60 -15.70
N TRP A 204 2.28 4.62 -16.41
CA TRP A 204 1.05 3.99 -15.92
C TRP A 204 1.26 2.49 -15.67
N LEU A 205 1.96 1.79 -16.57
CA LEU A 205 2.33 0.40 -16.36
C LEU A 205 3.26 0.23 -15.13
N ARG A 206 4.25 1.10 -14.94
CA ARG A 206 5.17 1.05 -13.77
C ARG A 206 4.44 1.27 -12.46
N LEU A 207 3.53 2.24 -12.39
CA LEU A 207 2.70 2.47 -11.21
C LEU A 207 1.72 1.31 -10.96
N LEU A 208 1.17 0.70 -12.01
CA LEU A 208 0.31 -0.49 -11.87
C LEU A 208 1.12 -1.71 -11.39
N GLN A 209 2.34 -1.88 -11.88
CA GLN A 209 3.27 -2.91 -11.43
C GLN A 209 3.66 -2.69 -9.97
N TYR A 210 3.96 -1.46 -9.56
CA TYR A 210 4.24 -1.11 -8.17
C TYR A 210 3.08 -1.51 -7.26
N ARG A 211 1.83 -1.07 -7.57
CA ARG A 211 0.63 -1.47 -6.82
C ARG A 211 0.52 -2.99 -6.66
N ALA A 212 0.82 -3.73 -7.72
CA ALA A 212 0.74 -5.19 -7.69
C ALA A 212 1.87 -5.85 -6.87
N ALA A 213 3.08 -5.29 -6.89
CA ALA A 213 4.17 -5.75 -6.07
C ALA A 213 3.91 -5.50 -4.57
N THR A 214 3.17 -4.44 -4.24
CA THR A 214 2.94 -4.00 -2.86
C THR A 214 1.53 -4.26 -2.32
N HIS A 215 0.67 -4.94 -3.07
CA HIS A 215 -0.75 -5.07 -2.70
C HIS A 215 -1.02 -5.78 -1.36
N ASP A 216 -0.08 -6.62 -0.91
CA ASP A 216 -0.17 -7.41 0.32
C ASP A 216 0.79 -6.88 1.43
N SER A 217 1.64 -5.89 1.14
CA SER A 217 2.70 -5.44 2.05
C SER A 217 2.24 -4.63 3.28
N PHE A 218 0.92 -4.40 3.40
CA PHE A 218 0.31 -3.74 4.55
C PHE A 218 -0.56 -4.69 5.41
N GLU A 219 -0.96 -5.86 4.89
CA GLU A 219 -1.92 -6.77 5.55
C GLU A 219 -1.25 -7.95 6.27
N ASP A 220 -0.19 -8.52 5.68
CA ASP A 220 0.23 -9.87 6.03
C ASP A 220 1.05 -9.99 7.32
N ARG A 221 0.72 -11.05 8.07
CA ARG A 221 1.30 -11.38 9.38
C ARG A 221 2.70 -11.94 9.25
N LEU A 222 3.53 -11.67 10.26
CA LEU A 222 4.88 -12.20 10.33
C LEU A 222 4.90 -13.73 10.50
N PRO A 223 5.97 -14.41 10.03
CA PRO A 223 6.01 -15.87 9.87
C PRO A 223 5.80 -16.70 11.14
N ASP A 224 6.05 -16.14 12.34
CA ASP A 224 6.08 -16.91 13.59
C ASP A 224 4.86 -16.75 14.50
N SER A 225 3.80 -16.12 14.01
CA SER A 225 2.67 -15.73 14.85
C SER A 225 1.50 -16.74 14.81
N HIS A 226 1.75 -18.00 15.20
CA HIS A 226 0.68 -18.80 15.84
C HIS A 226 0.23 -18.16 17.19
N LYS A 227 1.01 -17.21 17.70
CA LYS A 227 0.61 -16.22 18.71
C LYS A 227 0.28 -14.92 17.99
N GLU A 228 -0.88 -14.33 18.23
CA GLU A 228 -1.47 -13.19 17.50
C GLU A 228 -0.68 -11.85 17.54
N GLU A 229 0.60 -11.83 17.94
CA GLU A 229 1.30 -10.65 18.47
C GLU A 229 2.32 -9.98 17.54
N ALA A 230 2.72 -10.57 16.41
CA ALA A 230 3.78 -10.00 15.57
C ALA A 230 3.19 -9.41 14.27
N ARG A 231 2.70 -8.17 14.33
CA ARG A 231 2.52 -7.34 13.12
C ARG A 231 3.88 -6.73 12.78
N GLY A 232 4.18 -6.52 11.49
CA GLY A 232 5.39 -5.79 11.08
C GLY A 232 5.40 -4.36 11.62
N SER A 233 6.43 -3.59 11.32
CA SER A 233 6.50 -2.17 11.72
C SER A 233 6.78 -1.28 10.50
N SER A 234 6.09 -0.15 10.39
CA SER A 234 6.40 0.91 9.41
C SER A 234 7.55 1.82 9.86
N PHE A 235 8.09 1.58 11.06
CA PHE A 235 9.03 2.47 11.77
C PHE A 235 10.47 1.99 11.77
N LEU A 236 10.70 0.70 11.50
CA LEU A 236 12.00 0.10 11.72
C LEU A 236 12.63 -0.34 10.39
N PRO A 237 13.95 -0.13 10.20
CA PRO A 237 14.79 -1.13 9.56
C PRO A 237 14.83 -2.38 10.46
N GLY A 238 13.66 -3.01 10.66
CA GLY A 238 13.49 -4.25 11.40
C GLY A 238 13.43 -5.41 10.42
N GLU A 239 13.33 -6.64 10.94
CA GLU A 239 13.28 -7.83 10.10
C GLU A 239 12.10 -7.84 9.11
N ASN A 240 11.04 -7.06 9.35
CA ASN A 240 9.90 -6.98 8.43
C ASN A 240 9.28 -5.57 8.40
N MET A 241 9.17 -5.00 7.20
CA MET A 241 8.59 -3.68 6.95
C MET A 241 7.08 -3.74 6.74
N LEU A 242 6.31 -2.89 7.40
CA LEU A 242 4.93 -2.58 6.97
C LEU A 242 4.95 -1.41 6.00
N ALA A 243 4.48 -1.66 4.78
CA ALA A 243 4.38 -0.61 3.79
C ALA A 243 3.08 0.19 3.97
N SER A 244 3.11 1.18 4.86
CA SER A 244 1.95 2.05 5.10
C SER A 244 1.64 2.90 3.86
N PRO A 245 0.41 3.43 3.73
CA PRO A 245 0.06 4.34 2.65
C PRO A 245 0.98 5.56 2.55
N LEU A 246 1.35 6.18 3.69
CA LEU A 246 2.32 7.27 3.70
C LEU A 246 3.69 6.84 3.18
N LEU A 247 4.17 5.64 3.54
CA LEU A 247 5.42 5.13 2.97
C LEU A 247 5.32 5.05 1.45
N HIS A 248 4.24 4.46 0.91
CA HIS A 248 4.05 4.37 -0.53
C HIS A 248 4.02 5.74 -1.20
N LYS A 249 3.33 6.72 -0.60
CA LYS A 249 3.26 8.10 -1.10
C LYS A 249 4.66 8.72 -1.15
N ARG A 250 5.37 8.77 -0.03
CA ARG A 250 6.71 9.39 0.05
C ARG A 250 7.74 8.70 -0.83
N LEU A 251 7.67 7.37 -0.92
CA LEU A 251 8.56 6.60 -1.77
C LEU A 251 8.36 6.96 -3.25
N LEU A 252 7.12 7.01 -3.73
CA LEU A 252 6.84 7.39 -5.12
C LEU A 252 7.11 8.87 -5.40
N GLU A 253 6.85 9.77 -4.46
CA GLU A 253 7.24 11.19 -4.55
C GLU A 253 8.75 11.38 -4.74
N SER A 254 9.57 10.41 -4.32
CA SER A 254 11.03 10.45 -4.51
C SER A 254 11.48 10.04 -5.91
N TYR A 255 10.65 9.32 -6.67
CA TYR A 255 10.93 8.88 -8.04
C TYR A 255 10.21 9.72 -9.10
N LEU A 256 9.05 10.28 -8.76
CA LEU A 256 8.22 11.06 -9.68
C LEU A 256 8.65 12.53 -9.72
N SER A 257 8.55 13.14 -10.90
CA SER A 257 8.72 14.59 -11.05
C SER A 257 7.61 15.36 -10.33
N SER A 258 7.86 16.64 -10.03
CA SER A 258 6.93 17.49 -9.27
C SER A 258 5.52 17.55 -9.85
N GLU A 259 5.39 17.51 -11.18
CA GLU A 259 4.11 17.51 -11.91
C GLU A 259 3.30 16.20 -11.73
N HIS A 260 3.96 15.08 -11.36
CA HIS A 260 3.34 13.76 -11.22
C HIS A 260 3.15 13.31 -9.78
N LYS A 261 3.48 14.14 -8.78
CA LYS A 261 3.36 13.77 -7.35
C LYS A 261 1.94 13.39 -6.91
N GLN A 262 0.90 13.89 -7.59
CA GLN A 262 -0.48 13.49 -7.30
C GLN A 262 -0.71 11.99 -7.53
N GLU A 263 -0.03 11.39 -8.50
CA GLU A 263 -0.13 9.95 -8.82
C GLU A 263 0.37 9.09 -7.64
N ALA A 264 1.33 9.59 -6.84
CA ALA A 264 1.81 8.92 -5.63
C ALA A 264 0.70 8.78 -4.57
N ALA A 265 -0.12 9.81 -4.39
CA ALA A 265 -1.24 9.79 -3.46
C ALA A 265 -2.33 8.81 -3.90
N GLU A 266 -2.60 8.73 -5.21
CA GLU A 266 -3.54 7.74 -5.77
C GLU A 266 -3.04 6.31 -5.56
N VAL A 267 -1.76 6.03 -5.84
CA VAL A 267 -1.18 4.70 -5.61
C VAL A 267 -1.20 4.31 -4.13
N ALA A 268 -0.90 5.26 -3.23
CA ALA A 268 -0.97 5.04 -1.79
C ALA A 268 -2.39 4.69 -1.33
N ARG A 269 -3.39 5.41 -1.85
CA ARG A 269 -4.81 5.11 -1.63
C ARG A 269 -5.15 3.71 -2.13
N ASP A 270 -4.75 3.36 -3.35
CA ASP A 270 -5.10 2.08 -3.97
C ASP A 270 -4.51 0.89 -3.21
N ASN A 271 -3.26 0.98 -2.75
CA ASN A 271 -2.65 -0.03 -1.88
C ASN A 271 -3.42 -0.20 -0.56
N TYR A 272 -3.90 0.90 0.03
CA TYR A 272 -4.77 0.83 1.19
C TYR A 272 -6.13 0.17 0.88
N LEU A 273 -6.69 0.43 -0.32
CA LEU A 273 -7.92 -0.21 -0.79
C LEU A 273 -7.77 -1.72 -0.96
N LEU A 274 -6.59 -2.17 -1.36
CA LEU A 274 -6.23 -3.57 -1.63
C LEU A 274 -6.05 -4.43 -0.37
N THR A 275 -5.92 -3.78 0.79
CA THR A 275 -5.81 -4.45 2.10
C THR A 275 -7.18 -4.77 2.69
N LYS A 276 -7.33 -5.94 3.32
CA LYS A 276 -8.48 -6.34 4.14
C LYS A 276 -8.16 -6.16 5.63
N PRO A 277 -8.46 -4.99 6.21
CA PRO A 277 -8.21 -4.77 7.62
C PRO A 277 -9.00 -5.73 8.51
N SER A 278 -8.42 -6.03 9.67
CA SER A 278 -9.08 -6.73 10.78
C SER A 278 -9.48 -5.70 11.83
N GLY A 279 -10.73 -5.70 12.27
CA GLY A 279 -11.24 -4.82 13.33
C GLY A 279 -11.92 -5.58 14.47
N PRO A 280 -12.61 -4.87 15.39
CA PRO A 280 -13.33 -5.43 16.53
C PRO A 280 -14.37 -6.48 16.12
N ASP A 281 -15.03 -6.26 14.98
CA ASP A 281 -16.00 -7.18 14.39
C ASP A 281 -15.35 -8.29 13.52
N GLY A 282 -14.03 -8.44 13.58
CA GLY A 282 -13.25 -9.38 12.78
C GLY A 282 -12.85 -8.84 11.40
N HIS A 283 -12.53 -9.75 10.48
CA HIS A 283 -12.09 -9.40 9.12
C HIS A 283 -13.25 -8.86 8.28
N ILE A 284 -12.96 -7.85 7.45
CA ILE A 284 -13.92 -7.40 6.44
C ILE A 284 -14.40 -8.57 5.56
N THR A 285 -15.73 -8.73 5.47
CA THR A 285 -16.30 -9.75 4.59
C THR A 285 -15.91 -9.49 3.14
N ASN A 286 -15.69 -10.55 2.35
CA ASN A 286 -15.36 -10.40 0.92
C ASN A 286 -16.42 -9.59 0.16
N LYS A 287 -17.69 -9.61 0.57
CA LYS A 287 -18.74 -8.77 -0.03
C LYS A 287 -18.49 -7.28 0.18
N ARG A 288 -18.15 -6.86 1.41
CA ARG A 288 -17.85 -5.45 1.73
C ARG A 288 -16.55 -5.00 1.05
N TYR A 289 -15.51 -5.84 1.12
CA TYR A 289 -14.24 -5.58 0.46
C TYR A 289 -14.38 -5.37 -1.06
N LEU A 290 -15.11 -6.24 -1.77
CA LEU A 290 -15.35 -6.07 -3.20
C LEU A 290 -16.21 -4.84 -3.53
N LYS A 291 -17.07 -4.38 -2.61
CA LYS A 291 -17.86 -3.15 -2.80
C LYS A 291 -16.95 -1.92 -2.76
N ARG A 292 -15.93 -1.92 -1.90
CA ARG A 292 -14.93 -0.86 -1.77
C ARG A 292 -14.17 -0.60 -3.08
N LEU A 293 -13.82 -1.66 -3.81
CA LEU A 293 -13.11 -1.59 -5.08
C LEU A 293 -13.99 -1.18 -6.28
N LYS A 294 -15.30 -0.97 -6.10
CA LYS A 294 -16.24 -0.82 -7.23
C LYS A 294 -15.92 0.38 -8.13
N ASN A 295 -15.43 1.47 -7.53
CA ASN A 295 -15.17 2.72 -8.24
C ASN A 295 -13.68 2.93 -8.56
N ASP A 296 -12.81 2.01 -8.12
CA ASP A 296 -11.37 2.14 -8.28
C ASP A 296 -10.86 1.10 -9.28
N CYS A 297 -10.58 1.56 -10.50
CA CYS A 297 -10.27 0.68 -11.62
C CYS A 297 -8.92 -0.02 -11.42
N GLU A 298 -7.90 0.74 -11.08
CA GLU A 298 -6.52 0.30 -10.89
C GLU A 298 -6.43 -0.72 -9.74
N ALA A 299 -7.01 -0.42 -8.57
CA ALA A 299 -7.10 -1.38 -7.48
C ALA A 299 -7.92 -2.62 -7.88
N GLY A 300 -8.99 -2.44 -8.64
CA GLY A 300 -9.78 -3.55 -9.21
C GLY A 300 -8.96 -4.47 -10.11
N LEU A 301 -8.15 -3.91 -11.02
CA LEU A 301 -7.27 -4.65 -11.94
C LEU A 301 -6.17 -5.41 -11.17
N VAL A 302 -5.55 -4.78 -10.17
CA VAL A 302 -4.56 -5.44 -9.30
C VAL A 302 -5.20 -6.60 -8.55
N LYS A 303 -6.39 -6.41 -7.96
CA LYS A 303 -7.06 -7.51 -7.25
C LYS A 303 -7.48 -8.64 -8.19
N MET A 304 -7.78 -8.34 -9.45
CA MET A 304 -8.01 -9.35 -10.47
C MET A 304 -6.74 -10.16 -10.78
N ALA A 305 -5.57 -9.51 -10.86
CA ALA A 305 -4.30 -10.19 -11.08
C ALA A 305 -3.94 -11.11 -9.91
N ASP A 306 -4.05 -10.62 -8.67
CA ASP A 306 -3.93 -11.42 -7.44
C ASP A 306 -4.87 -12.64 -7.50
N THR A 307 -6.16 -12.41 -7.72
CA THR A 307 -7.16 -13.48 -7.73
C THR A 307 -6.91 -14.48 -8.88
N THR A 308 -6.46 -14.01 -10.05
CA THR A 308 -6.07 -14.89 -11.16
C THR A 308 -4.90 -15.77 -10.76
N HIS A 309 -3.86 -15.22 -10.11
CA HIS A 309 -2.73 -16.00 -9.61
C HIS A 309 -3.19 -17.11 -8.68
N ASN A 310 -3.95 -16.76 -7.64
CA ASN A 310 -4.46 -17.70 -6.63
C ASN A 310 -5.32 -18.84 -7.21
N VAL A 311 -6.05 -18.59 -8.29
CA VAL A 311 -6.97 -19.58 -8.88
C VAL A 311 -6.30 -20.48 -9.91
N ASN A 312 -5.40 -19.91 -10.71
CA ASN A 312 -4.91 -20.52 -11.95
C ASN A 312 -3.44 -20.94 -11.90
N ILE A 313 -2.62 -20.34 -11.03
CA ILE A 313 -1.15 -20.38 -11.14
C ILE A 313 -0.50 -20.92 -9.86
N ASP A 314 -0.73 -20.30 -8.69
CA ASP A 314 -0.22 -20.73 -7.37
C ASP A 314 -0.30 -22.26 -7.10
N PRO A 315 -1.38 -22.98 -7.46
CA PRO A 315 -1.50 -24.43 -7.24
C PRO A 315 -0.67 -25.28 -8.20
N LYS A 316 -0.20 -24.70 -9.31
CA LYS A 316 0.62 -25.35 -10.34
C LYS A 316 2.11 -25.15 -10.09
N GLU A 317 2.50 -24.04 -9.46
CA GLU A 317 3.90 -23.75 -9.14
C GLU A 317 4.47 -24.74 -8.12
N LYS A 318 3.67 -25.13 -7.13
CA LYS A 318 4.02 -26.19 -6.19
C LYS A 318 2.76 -26.93 -5.72
N PRO A 319 2.64 -28.24 -5.96
CA PRO A 319 1.47 -29.01 -5.54
C PRO A 319 1.30 -29.00 -4.02
N ILE A 320 0.06 -28.82 -3.55
CA ILE A 320 -0.29 -28.97 -2.14
C ILE A 320 -0.38 -30.46 -1.84
N THR A 321 0.53 -30.96 -1.01
CA THR A 321 0.68 -32.39 -0.71
C THR A 321 -0.19 -32.85 0.46
N ASP A 322 -0.57 -31.95 1.37
CA ASP A 322 -1.35 -32.31 2.55
C ASP A 322 -2.88 -32.17 2.30
N LYS A 323 -3.66 -33.09 2.90
CA LYS A 323 -5.10 -33.19 2.67
C LYS A 323 -5.87 -31.99 3.21
N HIS A 324 -5.42 -31.40 4.32
CA HIS A 324 -6.10 -30.28 4.96
C HIS A 324 -5.92 -28.99 4.14
N GLY A 325 -4.69 -28.65 3.79
CA GLY A 325 -4.30 -27.57 2.89
C GLY A 325 -5.02 -27.69 1.55
N LEU A 326 -5.10 -28.90 0.98
CA LEU A 326 -5.84 -29.12 -0.27
C LEU A 326 -7.34 -28.83 -0.13
N LYS A 327 -7.98 -29.23 0.97
CA LYS A 327 -9.40 -28.95 1.25
C LYS A 327 -9.63 -27.45 1.42
N THR A 328 -8.79 -26.79 2.22
CA THR A 328 -8.83 -25.33 2.47
C THR A 328 -8.65 -24.56 1.16
N TRP A 329 -7.65 -24.93 0.36
CA TRP A 329 -7.42 -24.34 -0.95
C TRP A 329 -8.60 -24.54 -1.91
N ARG A 330 -9.17 -25.75 -2.00
CA ARG A 330 -10.37 -26.00 -2.84
C ARG A 330 -11.57 -25.15 -2.42
N SER A 331 -11.72 -24.85 -1.13
CA SER A 331 -12.74 -23.94 -0.63
C SER A 331 -12.46 -22.49 -1.07
N LYS A 332 -11.27 -21.98 -0.76
CA LYS A 332 -10.82 -20.62 -1.16
C LYS A 332 -10.88 -20.41 -2.67
N ARG A 333 -10.46 -21.39 -3.47
CA ARG A 333 -10.52 -21.34 -4.94
C ARG A 333 -11.94 -21.14 -5.48
N ARG A 334 -12.94 -21.81 -4.90
CA ARG A 334 -14.34 -21.65 -5.32
C ARG A 334 -14.83 -20.24 -5.07
N GLU A 335 -14.45 -19.67 -3.93
CA GLU A 335 -14.73 -18.27 -3.60
C GLU A 335 -14.00 -17.30 -4.55
N TYR A 336 -12.68 -17.46 -4.74
CA TYR A 336 -11.90 -16.63 -5.64
C TYR A 336 -12.42 -16.64 -7.08
N ARG A 337 -12.86 -17.78 -7.61
CA ARG A 337 -13.52 -17.85 -8.93
C ARG A 337 -14.78 -17.01 -9.02
N ARG A 338 -15.61 -17.00 -7.97
CA ARG A 338 -16.81 -16.16 -7.92
C ARG A 338 -16.44 -14.68 -7.82
N ASN A 339 -15.45 -14.35 -6.99
CA ASN A 339 -14.98 -12.98 -6.80
C ASN A 339 -14.33 -12.41 -8.07
N LEU A 340 -13.54 -13.20 -8.81
CA LEU A 340 -12.93 -12.78 -10.07
C LEU A 340 -13.97 -12.39 -11.12
N ARG A 341 -15.07 -13.16 -11.22
CA ARG A 341 -16.19 -12.81 -12.11
C ARG A 341 -16.84 -11.48 -11.69
N LYS A 342 -17.07 -11.28 -10.39
CA LYS A 342 -17.66 -10.04 -9.86
C LYS A 342 -16.76 -8.83 -10.11
N LEU A 343 -15.46 -8.93 -9.81
CA LEU A 343 -14.46 -7.88 -10.05
C LEU A 343 -14.44 -7.49 -11.53
N ARG A 344 -14.34 -8.48 -12.43
CA ARG A 344 -14.37 -8.24 -13.86
C ARG A 344 -15.64 -7.50 -14.30
N TRP A 345 -16.81 -7.90 -13.78
CA TRP A 345 -18.06 -7.21 -14.08
C TRP A 345 -18.09 -5.78 -13.54
N GLN A 346 -17.53 -5.53 -12.35
CA GLN A 346 -17.44 -4.18 -11.77
C GLN A 346 -16.58 -3.27 -12.64
N VAL A 347 -15.38 -3.71 -13.04
CA VAL A 347 -14.48 -2.94 -13.91
C VAL A 347 -15.13 -2.69 -15.29
N ILE A 348 -15.74 -3.72 -15.91
CA ILE A 348 -16.36 -3.58 -17.23
C ILE A 348 -17.57 -2.65 -17.22
N ARG A 349 -18.37 -2.66 -16.15
CA ARG A 349 -19.59 -1.84 -16.05
C ARG A 349 -19.36 -0.45 -15.47
N ASN A 350 -18.18 -0.19 -14.91
CA ASN A 350 -17.84 1.15 -14.45
C ASN A 350 -17.77 2.12 -15.65
N ARG A 351 -18.52 3.22 -15.54
CA ARG A 351 -18.62 4.25 -16.59
C ARG A 351 -17.32 5.06 -16.70
N GLN A 352 -16.58 5.19 -15.60
CA GLN A 352 -15.29 5.90 -15.55
C GLN A 352 -14.13 5.07 -16.12
N THR A 353 -14.32 3.75 -16.29
CA THR A 353 -13.28 2.88 -16.85
C THR A 353 -13.22 3.03 -18.37
N SER A 354 -12.03 3.31 -18.89
CA SER A 354 -11.75 3.40 -20.34
C SER A 354 -11.94 2.06 -21.05
N TRP A 355 -12.16 2.09 -22.36
CA TRP A 355 -12.29 0.86 -23.15
C TRP A 355 -11.04 -0.03 -23.06
N ALA A 356 -9.84 0.59 -23.04
CA ALA A 356 -8.57 -0.10 -22.89
C ALA A 356 -8.48 -0.86 -21.56
N GLN A 357 -8.83 -0.23 -20.44
CA GLN A 357 -8.89 -0.87 -19.13
C GLN A 357 -9.93 -2.01 -19.08
N LYS A 358 -11.09 -1.86 -19.75
CA LYS A 358 -12.10 -2.95 -19.85
C LYS A 358 -11.55 -4.16 -20.61
N ARG A 359 -10.80 -3.92 -21.69
CA ARG A 359 -10.12 -4.97 -22.45
C ARG A 359 -9.03 -5.63 -21.61
N LEU A 360 -8.24 -4.85 -20.89
CA LEU A 360 -7.21 -5.31 -19.97
C LEU A 360 -7.79 -6.25 -18.89
N ALA A 361 -8.92 -5.88 -18.28
CA ALA A 361 -9.60 -6.74 -17.30
C ALA A 361 -9.92 -8.13 -17.86
N THR A 362 -10.32 -8.22 -19.14
CA THR A 362 -10.54 -9.52 -19.79
C THR A 362 -9.24 -10.29 -20.00
N ARG A 363 -8.15 -9.61 -20.33
CA ARG A 363 -6.84 -10.22 -20.60
C ARG A 363 -6.17 -10.78 -19.35
N ILE A 364 -6.25 -10.06 -18.23
CA ILE A 364 -5.76 -10.52 -16.92
C ILE A 364 -6.30 -11.92 -16.60
N THR A 365 -7.60 -12.16 -16.84
CA THR A 365 -8.23 -13.46 -16.55
C THR A 365 -7.81 -14.60 -17.48
N LYS A 366 -7.15 -14.28 -18.60
CA LYS A 366 -6.69 -15.25 -19.62
C LYS A 366 -5.21 -15.60 -19.50
N VAL A 367 -4.45 -14.95 -18.61
CA VAL A 367 -3.04 -15.31 -18.38
C VAL A 367 -2.96 -16.70 -17.73
N SER A 368 -2.21 -17.61 -18.35
CA SER A 368 -1.97 -18.97 -17.89
C SER A 368 -0.63 -19.09 -17.16
N GLY A 369 -0.46 -20.17 -16.37
CA GLY A 369 0.81 -20.50 -15.73
C GLY A 369 1.96 -20.66 -16.72
N ASP A 370 1.74 -21.33 -17.85
CA ASP A 370 2.78 -21.55 -18.85
C ASP A 370 3.28 -20.24 -19.47
N ARG A 371 2.36 -19.26 -19.69
CA ARG A 371 2.75 -17.90 -20.11
C ARG A 371 3.54 -17.16 -19.04
N LEU A 372 3.29 -17.42 -17.75
CA LEU A 372 4.06 -16.84 -16.66
C LEU A 372 5.43 -17.47 -16.48
N VAL A 373 5.55 -18.78 -16.65
CA VAL A 373 6.83 -19.50 -16.60
C VAL A 373 7.71 -19.10 -17.77
N GLY A 374 7.18 -19.08 -19.00
CA GLY A 374 7.92 -18.60 -20.17
C GLY A 374 8.26 -17.10 -20.11
N PHE A 375 7.49 -16.30 -19.37
CA PHE A 375 7.83 -14.91 -19.03
C PHE A 375 8.82 -14.81 -17.87
N GLY A 376 8.96 -15.86 -17.05
CA GLY A 376 9.88 -15.96 -15.93
C GLY A 376 11.32 -16.02 -16.39
N ASP A 377 11.64 -16.87 -17.36
CA ASP A 377 13.03 -17.17 -17.73
C ASP A 377 13.78 -15.99 -18.42
N SER A 378 13.09 -14.91 -18.78
CA SER A 378 13.64 -13.81 -19.57
C SER A 378 13.56 -12.42 -18.90
N ARG A 379 13.06 -12.28 -17.68
CA ARG A 379 12.69 -10.97 -17.10
C ARG A 379 13.43 -10.65 -15.82
N LEU A 380 13.61 -9.35 -15.56
CA LEU A 380 14.26 -8.75 -14.37
C LEU A 380 13.98 -9.47 -13.05
N LEU A 381 12.75 -9.95 -12.88
CA LEU A 381 12.25 -10.61 -11.68
C LEU A 381 12.79 -12.02 -11.41
N SER A 382 13.26 -12.75 -12.43
CA SER A 382 13.87 -14.08 -12.23
C SER A 382 15.35 -14.02 -11.87
N HIS A 383 15.99 -12.87 -12.10
CA HIS A 383 17.38 -12.63 -11.72
C HIS A 383 17.55 -12.28 -10.23
N PHE A 384 16.44 -12.01 -9.53
CA PHE A 384 16.44 -11.64 -8.12
C PHE A 384 15.82 -12.74 -7.24
N PRO A 385 16.62 -13.64 -6.66
CA PRO A 385 16.14 -14.41 -5.53
C PRO A 385 15.82 -13.45 -4.37
N ASP A 386 14.84 -13.82 -3.54
CA ASP A 386 14.40 -13.08 -2.35
C ASP A 386 15.57 -12.52 -1.53
N THR A 387 16.59 -13.37 -1.36
CA THR A 387 17.80 -13.07 -0.60
C THR A 387 18.57 -11.88 -1.14
N THR A 388 18.58 -11.67 -2.45
CA THR A 388 19.29 -10.53 -3.07
C THR A 388 18.58 -9.23 -2.75
N LEU A 389 17.25 -9.19 -2.90
CA LEU A 389 16.45 -8.00 -2.64
C LEU A 389 16.50 -7.60 -1.16
N ILE A 390 16.38 -8.56 -0.25
CA ILE A 390 16.48 -8.34 1.20
C ILE A 390 17.89 -7.85 1.56
N ARG A 391 18.95 -8.50 1.06
CA ARG A 391 20.33 -8.09 1.36
C ARG A 391 20.64 -6.68 0.86
N ALA A 392 20.15 -6.31 -0.33
CA ALA A 392 20.31 -4.97 -0.87
C ALA A 392 19.65 -3.91 0.05
N TYR A 393 18.50 -4.25 0.64
CA TYR A 393 17.80 -3.42 1.62
C TYR A 393 18.53 -3.31 2.97
N GLU A 394 19.04 -4.42 3.50
CA GLU A 394 19.73 -4.50 4.80
C GLU A 394 21.15 -3.95 4.78
N SER A 395 21.72 -3.77 3.60
CA SER A 395 23.06 -3.23 3.43
C SER A 395 23.01 -1.77 2.99
N PRO A 396 22.27 -0.82 3.59
CA PRO A 396 22.45 0.57 3.22
C PRO A 396 23.90 0.90 3.55
N SER A 397 24.72 1.20 2.53
CA SER A 397 26.06 1.72 2.81
C SER A 397 25.84 2.94 3.69
N PRO A 398 26.52 3.06 4.85
CA PRO A 398 26.37 4.25 5.66
C PRO A 398 26.71 5.43 4.76
N ALA A 399 25.71 6.29 4.50
CA ALA A 399 25.99 7.58 3.91
C ALA A 399 27.00 8.24 4.85
N LYS A 400 28.17 8.59 4.34
CA LYS A 400 29.03 9.53 5.04
C LYS A 400 28.22 10.82 5.11
N ASP A 401 27.92 11.24 6.34
CA ASP A 401 27.31 12.54 6.65
C ASP A 401 28.08 13.69 5.97
#